data_AF-A0A7W3QJU4-F1
#
_entry.id   AF-A0A7W3QJU4-F1
#
_cell.length_a   1.000
_cell.length_b   1.000
_cell.length_c   1.000
_cell.angle_alpha   90.00
_cell.angle_beta   90.00
_cell.angle_gamma   90.00
#
_symmetry.space_group_name_H-M   'P 1'
#
loop_
_entity.id
_entity.type
_entity.pdbx_description
1 polymer ?
#
loop_
_entity_poly.entity_id
_entity_poly.type
_entity_poly.pdbx_seq_one_letter_code
_entity_poly.pdbx_strand_id
1 'polypeptide(L)'
;MERDTVERLRAEASRGDYASMARLARALYESGLGPREVVRECYGVDFPEELFVLVDAGPWPPDLLAYFTDQPWQLAVPPELGGPLDGYEELVETELLLLARDPDLVPLFRIPSPTPGRDDRVICYRLDDLRAGRSTVYGLATGSHPGEVRDAAAVRCGESMLQVLRDAHLGHLHALEEEARWPGDRGAGSVHPSEIEGTRECVELLRDLIREVDGRR
;
A
#
# COMPACT_ATOMS: atom_id res chain seq x y z
N MET A 1 -23.18 13.16 15.22
CA MET A 1 -23.47 11.72 15.39
C MET A 1 -23.39 11.36 16.86
N GLU A 2 -24.24 10.46 17.33
CA GLU A 2 -24.28 10.05 18.74
C GLU A 2 -23.08 9.16 19.09
N ARG A 3 -22.48 9.39 20.27
CA ARG A 3 -21.29 8.65 20.76
C ARG A 3 -21.52 7.14 20.80
N ASP A 4 -22.74 6.72 21.14
CA ASP A 4 -23.14 5.32 21.21
C ASP A 4 -23.10 4.62 19.85
N THR A 5 -23.32 5.36 18.75
CA THR A 5 -23.20 4.82 17.38
C THR A 5 -21.76 4.49 17.03
N VAL A 6 -20.80 5.35 17.38
CA VAL A 6 -19.39 5.12 17.10
C VAL A 6 -18.87 3.95 17.94
N GLU A 7 -19.23 3.85 19.22
CA GLU A 7 -18.82 2.71 20.05
C GLU A 7 -19.38 1.38 19.53
N ARG A 8 -20.63 1.37 19.05
CA ARG A 8 -21.19 0.19 18.40
C ARG A 8 -20.40 -0.18 17.14
N LEU A 9 -20.10 0.78 16.28
CA LEU A 9 -19.32 0.54 15.06
C LEU A 9 -17.90 0.04 15.36
N ARG A 10 -17.26 0.52 16.45
CA ARG A 10 -15.97 -0.03 16.90
C ARG A 10 -16.07 -1.50 17.28
N ALA A 11 -17.13 -1.90 17.97
CA ALA A 11 -17.33 -3.29 18.38
C ALA A 11 -17.66 -4.22 17.20
N GLU A 12 -18.27 -3.69 16.14
CA GLU A 12 -18.65 -4.44 14.93
C GLU A 12 -17.54 -4.49 13.88
N ALA A 13 -16.61 -3.53 13.89
CA ALA A 13 -15.55 -3.43 12.89
C ALA A 13 -14.57 -4.61 12.98
N SER A 14 -14.25 -5.17 11.82
CA SER A 14 -13.30 -6.27 11.67
C SER A 14 -12.43 -6.04 10.45
N ARG A 15 -11.11 -6.23 10.59
CA ARG A 15 -10.18 -6.14 9.46
C ARG A 15 -10.47 -7.13 8.34
N GLY A 16 -11.18 -8.24 8.63
CA GLY A 16 -11.61 -9.21 7.61
C GLY A 16 -12.86 -8.77 6.83
N ASP A 17 -13.48 -7.65 7.19
CA ASP A 17 -14.68 -7.10 6.57
C ASP A 17 -14.44 -5.61 6.28
N TYR A 18 -14.08 -5.30 5.03
CA TYR A 18 -13.83 -3.92 4.60
C TYR A 18 -15.06 -3.02 4.84
N ALA A 19 -16.26 -3.49 4.55
CA ALA A 19 -17.46 -2.69 4.71
C ALA A 19 -17.66 -2.28 6.18
N SER A 20 -17.35 -3.16 7.14
CA SER A 20 -17.39 -2.83 8.57
C SER A 20 -16.38 -1.73 8.95
N MET A 21 -15.14 -1.83 8.45
CA MET A 21 -14.07 -0.87 8.70
C MET A 21 -14.34 0.48 8.03
N ALA A 22 -14.87 0.47 6.81
CA ALA A 22 -15.26 1.67 6.08
C ALA A 22 -16.40 2.42 6.78
N ARG A 23 -17.42 1.71 7.30
CA ARG A 23 -18.48 2.31 8.12
C ARG A 23 -17.93 2.97 9.38
N LEU A 24 -17.01 2.30 10.08
CA LEU A 24 -16.34 2.89 11.24
C LEU A 24 -15.53 4.12 10.83
N ALA A 25 -14.69 4.04 9.80
CA ALA A 25 -13.83 5.13 9.36
C ALA A 25 -14.65 6.38 8.97
N ARG A 26 -15.74 6.21 8.21
CA ARG A 26 -16.69 7.30 7.90
C ARG A 26 -17.26 7.93 9.16
N ALA A 27 -17.70 7.10 10.10
CA ALA A 27 -18.27 7.59 11.34
C ALA A 27 -17.24 8.40 12.17
N LEU A 28 -15.97 8.03 12.10
CA LEU A 28 -14.88 8.75 12.74
C LEU A 28 -14.61 10.09 12.03
N TYR A 29 -14.55 10.12 10.71
CA TYR A 29 -14.42 11.37 9.92
C TYR A 29 -15.59 12.34 10.18
N GLU A 30 -16.83 11.86 10.16
CA GLU A 30 -18.02 12.65 10.47
C GLU A 30 -18.04 13.19 11.91
N SER A 31 -17.27 12.56 12.81
CA SER A 31 -17.05 13.04 14.18
C SER A 31 -15.92 14.07 14.29
N GLY A 32 -15.26 14.39 13.17
CA GLY A 32 -14.21 15.40 13.07
C GLY A 32 -12.78 14.88 13.22
N LEU A 33 -12.57 13.56 13.21
CA LEU A 33 -11.21 13.00 13.26
C LEU A 33 -10.51 13.14 11.90
N GLY A 34 -9.20 13.39 11.93
CA GLY A 34 -8.36 13.40 10.74
C GLY A 34 -7.86 12.00 10.35
N PRO A 35 -7.25 11.84 9.15
CA PRO A 35 -6.81 10.54 8.63
C PRO A 35 -5.98 9.69 9.58
N ARG A 36 -5.02 10.32 10.28
CA ARG A 36 -4.15 9.66 11.26
C ARG A 36 -4.94 9.04 12.41
N GLU A 37 -5.90 9.80 12.92
CA GLU A 37 -6.73 9.38 14.04
C GLU A 37 -7.70 8.29 13.60
N VAL A 38 -8.27 8.41 12.40
CA VAL A 38 -9.15 7.38 11.81
C VAL A 38 -8.43 6.06 11.66
N VAL A 39 -7.25 6.05 11.01
CA VAL A 39 -6.46 4.83 10.84
C VAL A 39 -6.04 4.25 12.20
N ARG A 40 -5.64 5.10 13.15
CA ARG A 40 -5.30 4.64 14.51
C ARG A 40 -6.48 3.97 15.20
N GLU A 41 -7.67 4.54 15.12
CA GLU A 41 -8.88 3.96 15.73
C GLU A 41 -9.29 2.65 15.05
N CYS A 42 -9.10 2.54 13.74
CA CYS A 42 -9.37 1.33 12.96
C CYS A 42 -8.41 0.17 13.29
N TYR A 43 -7.13 0.44 13.52
CA TYR A 43 -6.11 -0.60 13.73
C TYR A 43 -5.60 -0.72 15.18
N GLY A 44 -5.96 0.22 16.05
CA GLY A 44 -5.48 0.33 17.42
C GLY A 44 -4.00 0.71 17.56
N VAL A 45 -3.37 1.20 16.49
CA VAL A 45 -1.92 1.52 16.43
C VAL A 45 -1.68 2.72 15.53
N ASP A 46 -0.64 3.50 15.81
CA ASP A 46 -0.21 4.56 14.91
C ASP A 46 0.47 3.98 13.66
N PHE A 47 0.16 4.56 12.49
CA PHE A 47 0.79 4.22 11.23
C PHE A 47 1.91 5.21 10.89
N PRO A 48 2.95 4.79 10.13
CA PRO A 48 4.02 5.69 9.71
C PRO A 48 3.49 6.83 8.83
N GLU A 49 4.10 8.01 8.99
CA GLU A 49 3.77 9.22 8.22
C GLU A 49 3.82 9.02 6.70
N GLU A 50 4.65 8.08 6.25
CA GLU A 50 4.80 7.66 4.85
C GLU A 50 3.47 7.26 4.19
N LEU A 51 2.54 6.66 4.94
CA LEU A 51 1.22 6.32 4.43
C LEU A 51 0.43 7.59 4.09
N PHE A 52 0.43 8.57 4.99
CA PHE A 52 -0.39 9.78 4.84
C PHE A 52 0.17 10.72 3.79
N VAL A 53 1.50 10.85 3.68
CA VAL A 53 2.13 11.63 2.60
C VAL A 53 1.79 11.05 1.23
N LEU A 54 1.72 9.71 1.10
CA LEU A 54 1.36 9.09 -0.17
C LEU A 54 -0.14 9.27 -0.50
N VAL A 55 -1.02 9.23 0.51
CA VAL A 55 -2.45 9.57 0.33
C VAL A 55 -2.63 11.05 -0.04
N ASP A 56 -1.89 11.96 0.60
CA ASP A 56 -1.91 13.41 0.34
C ASP A 56 -1.49 13.73 -1.11
N ALA A 57 -0.52 12.98 -1.66
CA ALA A 57 -0.07 13.10 -3.05
C ALA A 57 -1.14 12.67 -4.07
N GLY A 58 -2.19 12.00 -3.61
CA GLY A 58 -3.33 11.54 -4.39
C GLY A 58 -3.71 10.13 -3.95
N PRO A 59 -5.01 9.79 -3.84
CA PRO A 59 -5.45 8.46 -3.39
C PRO A 59 -5.02 7.34 -4.34
N TRP A 60 -4.67 7.68 -5.58
CA TRP A 60 -4.22 6.77 -6.64
C TRP A 60 -3.11 7.47 -7.44
N PRO A 61 -1.89 7.59 -6.90
CA PRO A 61 -0.82 8.23 -7.66
C PRO A 61 -0.60 7.41 -8.93
N PRO A 62 -0.79 8.00 -10.12
CA PRO A 62 -0.63 7.27 -11.36
C PRO A 62 0.82 6.78 -11.49
N ASP A 63 0.97 5.59 -12.06
CA ASP A 63 2.23 5.02 -12.58
C ASP A 63 3.28 4.56 -11.57
N LEU A 64 2.95 4.51 -10.27
CA LEU A 64 3.79 3.73 -9.34
C LEU A 64 3.72 2.24 -9.70
N LEU A 65 4.87 1.54 -9.61
CA LEU A 65 5.04 0.11 -9.86
C LEU A 65 4.45 -0.70 -8.69
N ALA A 66 3.20 -0.41 -8.34
CA ALA A 66 2.53 -0.89 -7.14
C ALA A 66 1.02 -0.89 -7.36
N TYR A 67 0.38 -2.01 -7.01
CA TYR A 67 -1.07 -2.08 -6.85
C TYR A 67 -1.39 -1.94 -5.36
N PHE A 68 -1.97 -0.81 -4.97
CA PHE A 68 -2.37 -0.54 -3.60
C PHE A 68 -3.52 -1.44 -3.16
N THR A 69 -3.47 -1.90 -1.92
CA THR A 69 -4.54 -2.68 -1.29
C THR A 69 -5.71 -1.79 -0.87
N ASP A 70 -6.87 -2.39 -0.60
CA ASP A 70 -8.05 -1.65 -0.17
C ASP A 70 -7.82 -1.03 1.21
N GLN A 71 -7.26 -1.81 2.14
CA GLN A 71 -6.83 -1.31 3.44
C GLN A 71 -5.30 -1.33 3.55
N PRO A 72 -4.67 -0.35 4.22
CA PRO A 72 -5.28 0.76 4.96
C PRO A 72 -5.66 1.98 4.08
N TRP A 73 -5.33 1.96 2.79
CA TRP A 73 -5.35 3.15 1.92
C TRP A 73 -6.71 3.81 1.80
N GLN A 74 -7.76 3.05 1.48
CA GLN A 74 -9.10 3.63 1.32
C GLN A 74 -9.66 4.19 2.64
N LEU A 75 -9.21 3.66 3.79
CA LEU A 75 -9.62 4.16 5.11
C LEU A 75 -8.94 5.50 5.45
N ALA A 76 -7.73 5.72 4.93
CA ALA A 76 -6.97 6.95 5.12
C ALA A 76 -7.42 8.12 4.23
N VAL A 77 -8.30 7.86 3.25
CA VAL A 77 -8.86 8.89 2.37
C VAL A 77 -10.14 9.47 2.98
N PRO A 78 -10.23 10.79 3.23
CA PRO A 78 -11.44 11.44 3.73
C PRO A 78 -12.63 11.39 2.74
N PRO A 79 -13.89 11.50 3.23
CA PRO A 79 -15.12 11.57 2.41
C PRO A 79 -15.10 12.63 1.32
N GLU A 80 -14.58 13.81 1.63
CA GLU A 80 -14.46 14.91 0.68
C GLU A 80 -13.48 14.63 -0.47
N LEU A 81 -12.59 13.66 -0.31
CA LEU A 81 -11.65 13.19 -1.34
C LEU A 81 -12.10 11.86 -1.98
N GLY A 82 -13.30 11.37 -1.63
CA GLY A 82 -13.92 10.20 -2.25
C GLY A 82 -13.70 8.87 -1.53
N GLY A 83 -13.19 8.87 -0.29
CA GLY A 83 -13.03 7.65 0.53
C GLY A 83 -13.72 7.75 1.90
N PRO A 84 -13.79 6.68 2.70
CA PRO A 84 -13.75 5.27 2.30
C PRO A 84 -14.86 4.96 1.29
N LEU A 85 -14.59 4.11 0.29
CA LEU A 85 -15.56 3.79 -0.77
C LEU A 85 -16.78 2.99 -0.26
N ASP A 86 -17.97 3.31 -0.77
CA ASP A 86 -19.18 2.51 -0.59
C ASP A 86 -19.22 1.36 -1.61
N GLY A 87 -19.66 0.17 -1.17
CA GLY A 87 -20.02 -0.92 -2.08
C GLY A 87 -18.88 -1.88 -2.44
N TYR A 88 -17.67 -1.71 -1.89
CA TYR A 88 -16.74 -2.82 -1.76
C TYR A 88 -17.22 -3.70 -0.60
N GLU A 89 -17.95 -4.76 -0.93
CA GLU A 89 -18.47 -5.67 0.10
C GLU A 89 -17.35 -6.53 0.70
N GLU A 90 -16.31 -6.82 -0.08
CA GLU A 90 -15.26 -7.77 0.30
C GLU A 90 -13.88 -7.21 -0.01
N LEU A 91 -12.95 -7.50 0.88
CA LEU A 91 -11.52 -7.38 0.60
C LEU A 91 -11.17 -8.25 -0.61
N VAL A 92 -10.21 -7.80 -1.43
CA VAL A 92 -9.66 -8.67 -2.48
C VAL A 92 -9.11 -9.97 -1.87
N GLU A 93 -9.27 -11.08 -2.58
CA GLU A 93 -8.93 -12.44 -2.12
C GLU A 93 -7.52 -12.54 -1.51
N THR A 94 -6.55 -11.79 -2.07
CA THR A 94 -5.17 -11.77 -1.58
C THR A 94 -5.06 -11.18 -0.17
N GLU A 95 -5.84 -10.13 0.16
CA GLU A 95 -5.86 -9.54 1.50
C GLU A 95 -6.48 -10.49 2.52
N LEU A 96 -7.57 -11.17 2.15
CA LEU A 96 -8.21 -12.18 3.01
C LEU A 96 -7.26 -13.34 3.32
N LEU A 97 -6.54 -13.84 2.31
CA LEU A 97 -5.57 -14.92 2.49
C LEU A 97 -4.40 -14.50 3.38
N LEU A 98 -3.88 -13.28 3.21
CA LEU A 98 -2.82 -12.76 4.05
C LEU A 98 -3.28 -12.62 5.51
N LEU A 99 -4.48 -12.07 5.73
CA LEU A 99 -5.06 -11.92 7.06
C LEU A 99 -5.33 -13.27 7.74
N ALA A 100 -5.82 -14.26 6.99
CA ALA A 100 -6.05 -15.61 7.49
C ALA A 100 -4.72 -16.32 7.85
N ARG A 101 -3.65 -16.04 7.10
CA ARG A 101 -2.32 -16.62 7.32
C ARG A 101 -1.61 -16.01 8.53
N ASP A 102 -1.55 -14.69 8.59
CA ASP A 102 -0.95 -13.95 9.69
C ASP A 102 -1.82 -12.72 9.98
N PRO A 103 -2.66 -12.76 11.02
CA PRO A 103 -3.52 -11.63 11.35
C PRO A 103 -2.70 -10.42 11.75
N ASP A 104 -1.42 -10.52 12.11
CA ASP A 104 -0.62 -9.36 12.45
C ASP A 104 -0.19 -8.55 11.21
N LEU A 105 -0.27 -9.12 10.00
CA LEU A 105 0.07 -8.41 8.77
C LEU A 105 -1.00 -7.40 8.36
N VAL A 106 -0.54 -6.25 7.88
CA VAL A 106 -1.35 -5.25 7.19
C VAL A 106 -0.75 -5.07 5.80
N PRO A 107 -1.39 -5.58 4.74
CA PRO A 107 -0.91 -5.39 3.38
C PRO A 107 -1.01 -3.91 2.98
N LEU A 108 -0.06 -3.44 2.19
CA LEU A 108 0.03 -2.05 1.73
C LEU A 108 -0.06 -2.01 0.21
N PHE A 109 0.78 -2.76 -0.48
CA PHE A 109 0.73 -2.82 -1.93
C PHE A 109 1.41 -4.06 -2.45
N ARG A 110 1.07 -4.40 -3.69
CA ARG A 110 1.71 -5.46 -4.46
C ARG A 110 2.62 -4.85 -5.52
N ILE A 111 3.89 -5.21 -5.48
CA ILE A 111 4.87 -4.89 -6.52
C ILE A 111 4.89 -6.04 -7.53
N PRO A 112 4.52 -5.81 -8.80
CA PRO A 112 4.57 -6.86 -9.81
C PRO A 112 6.01 -7.31 -10.07
N SER A 113 6.19 -8.60 -10.36
CA SER A 113 7.50 -9.11 -10.76
C SER A 113 7.89 -8.58 -12.14
N PRO A 114 9.11 -8.04 -12.34
CA PRO A 114 9.55 -7.60 -13.66
C PRO A 114 9.78 -8.76 -14.64
N THR A 115 9.87 -10.00 -14.12
CA THR A 115 10.06 -11.20 -14.93
C THR A 115 8.74 -11.97 -15.05
N PRO A 116 8.22 -12.21 -16.26
CA PRO A 116 7.04 -13.04 -16.46
C PRO A 116 7.18 -14.42 -15.79
N GLY A 117 6.13 -14.86 -15.09
CA GLY A 117 6.11 -16.14 -14.38
C GLY A 117 6.93 -16.17 -13.08
N ARG A 118 7.42 -15.03 -12.61
CA ARG A 118 7.93 -14.86 -11.25
C ARG A 118 6.85 -14.32 -10.34
N ASP A 119 7.08 -14.53 -9.06
CA ASP A 119 6.17 -14.13 -7.99
C ASP A 119 6.19 -12.61 -7.81
N ASP A 120 4.99 -12.03 -7.72
CA ASP A 120 4.79 -10.68 -7.23
C ASP A 120 5.18 -10.62 -5.75
N ARG A 121 5.38 -9.41 -5.23
CA ARG A 121 5.64 -9.21 -3.80
C ARG A 121 4.56 -8.35 -3.18
N VAL A 122 3.86 -8.88 -2.20
CA VAL A 122 3.00 -8.06 -1.34
C VAL A 122 3.84 -7.52 -0.20
N ILE A 123 3.81 -6.20 -0.06
CA ILE A 123 4.51 -5.45 0.96
C ILE A 123 3.55 -5.13 2.09
N CYS A 124 3.95 -5.40 3.32
CA CYS A 124 3.14 -5.31 4.51
C CYS A 124 3.87 -4.58 5.65
N TYR A 125 3.08 -3.98 6.55
CA TYR A 125 3.50 -3.76 7.93
C TYR A 125 3.07 -4.95 8.81
N ARG A 126 3.60 -4.98 10.04
CA ARG A 126 3.13 -5.83 11.14
C ARG A 126 2.58 -4.96 12.27
N LEU A 127 1.40 -5.27 12.79
CA LEU A 127 0.80 -4.47 13.87
C LEU A 127 1.66 -4.51 15.14
N ASP A 128 2.28 -5.63 15.49
CA ASP A 128 3.17 -5.71 16.65
C ASP A 128 4.41 -4.82 16.53
N ASP A 129 4.96 -4.66 15.32
CA ASP A 129 6.05 -3.72 15.08
C ASP A 129 5.57 -2.27 15.18
N LEU A 130 4.41 -1.95 14.60
CA LEU A 130 3.80 -0.63 14.71
C LEU A 130 3.49 -0.27 16.17
N ARG A 131 2.94 -1.20 16.97
CA ARG A 131 2.74 -1.02 18.43
C ARG A 131 4.03 -0.68 19.16
N ALA A 132 5.14 -1.23 18.71
CA ALA A 132 6.46 -0.98 19.26
C ALA A 132 7.14 0.27 18.65
N GLY A 133 6.43 1.05 17.83
CA GLY A 133 6.94 2.27 17.19
C GLY A 133 7.93 1.99 16.05
N ARG A 134 7.94 0.78 15.49
CA ARG A 134 8.80 0.40 14.35
C ARG A 134 8.01 0.42 13.06
N SER A 135 8.56 1.05 12.02
CA SER A 135 8.03 1.06 10.65
C SER A 135 8.63 -0.05 9.77
N THR A 136 9.00 -1.18 10.38
CA THR A 136 9.62 -2.30 9.66
C THR A 136 8.67 -2.83 8.60
N VAL A 137 9.19 -2.94 7.37
CA VAL A 137 8.46 -3.37 6.19
C VAL A 137 8.80 -4.82 5.89
N TYR A 138 7.78 -5.61 5.56
CA TYR A 138 7.91 -7.01 5.20
C TYR A 138 7.41 -7.27 3.79
N GLY A 139 8.01 -8.24 3.11
CA GLY A 139 7.60 -8.71 1.80
C GLY A 139 7.23 -10.19 1.83
N LEU A 140 6.15 -10.53 1.14
CA LEU A 140 5.70 -11.90 0.92
C LEU A 140 5.62 -12.16 -0.59
N ALA A 141 6.16 -13.30 -1.02
CA ALA A 141 5.99 -13.76 -2.40
C ALA A 141 4.56 -14.26 -2.60
N THR A 142 3.86 -13.70 -3.58
CA THR A 142 2.57 -14.22 -4.05
C THR A 142 2.78 -14.99 -5.34
N GLY A 143 2.00 -16.05 -5.54
CA GLY A 143 2.07 -16.84 -6.77
C GLY A 143 1.74 -16.00 -8.02
N SER A 144 1.94 -16.59 -9.19
CA SER A 144 1.68 -15.94 -10.48
C SER A 144 0.18 -15.70 -10.74
N HIS A 145 -0.70 -16.25 -9.89
CA HIS A 145 -2.14 -16.04 -9.93
C HIS A 145 -2.62 -15.22 -8.73
N PRO A 146 -3.55 -14.27 -8.94
CA PRO A 146 -4.28 -13.64 -7.83
C PRO A 146 -4.89 -14.72 -6.93
N GLY A 147 -4.81 -14.54 -5.62
CA GLY A 147 -5.31 -15.55 -4.66
C GLY A 147 -4.30 -16.64 -4.27
N GLU A 148 -3.03 -16.53 -4.69
CA GLU A 148 -1.98 -17.42 -4.20
C GLU A 148 -1.01 -16.68 -3.28
N VAL A 149 -1.09 -16.95 -1.97
CA VAL A 149 -0.01 -16.60 -1.03
C VAL A 149 0.83 -17.84 -0.82
N ARG A 150 2.10 -17.81 -1.25
CA ARG A 150 2.98 -18.97 -1.07
C ARG A 150 3.31 -19.16 0.40
N ASP A 151 3.65 -20.39 0.76
CA ASP A 151 4.03 -20.76 2.13
C ASP A 151 5.42 -20.22 2.56
N ALA A 152 5.80 -19.06 2.03
CA ALA A 152 7.00 -18.35 2.41
C ALA A 152 6.73 -17.53 3.68
N ALA A 153 7.72 -17.50 4.58
CA ALA A 153 7.71 -16.58 5.70
C ALA A 153 7.84 -15.14 5.19
N ALA A 154 7.22 -14.19 5.90
CA ALA A 154 7.41 -12.78 5.64
C ALA A 154 8.88 -12.41 5.84
N VAL A 155 9.50 -11.83 4.81
CA VAL A 155 10.91 -11.43 4.82
C VAL A 155 10.99 -9.93 5.07
N ARG A 156 11.83 -9.49 6.00
CA ARG A 156 12.07 -8.05 6.22
C ARG A 156 12.68 -7.42 4.97
N CYS A 157 12.05 -6.35 4.48
CA CYS A 157 12.45 -5.61 3.29
C CYS A 157 13.12 -4.26 3.59
N GLY A 158 12.88 -3.68 4.77
CA GLY A 158 13.48 -2.40 5.16
C GLY A 158 12.73 -1.75 6.33
N GLU A 159 13.00 -0.46 6.57
CA GLU A 159 12.35 0.36 7.61
C GLU A 159 11.46 1.47 7.05
N SER A 160 11.37 1.58 5.72
CA SER A 160 10.58 2.60 5.04
C SER A 160 9.90 1.99 3.82
N MET A 161 8.60 2.18 3.76
CA MET A 161 7.74 1.75 2.67
C MET A 161 8.06 2.52 1.39
N LEU A 162 8.27 3.83 1.49
CA LEU A 162 8.66 4.67 0.35
C LEU A 162 10.05 4.29 -0.19
N GLN A 163 10.99 3.92 0.67
CA GLN A 163 12.30 3.41 0.21
C GLN A 163 12.16 2.09 -0.55
N VAL A 164 11.32 1.16 -0.06
CA VAL A 164 11.05 -0.11 -0.76
C VAL A 164 10.44 0.15 -2.14
N LEU A 165 9.47 1.05 -2.26
CA LEU A 165 8.91 1.45 -3.56
C LEU A 165 9.96 2.08 -4.47
N ARG A 166 10.76 3.02 -3.95
CA ARG A 166 11.79 3.71 -4.72
C ARG A 166 12.83 2.73 -5.25
N ASP A 167 13.27 1.79 -4.42
CA ASP A 167 14.28 0.80 -4.81
C ASP A 167 13.72 -0.17 -5.86
N ALA A 168 12.42 -0.50 -5.80
CA ALA A 168 11.75 -1.26 -6.86
C ALA A 168 11.70 -0.48 -8.18
N HIS A 169 11.35 0.80 -8.16
CA HIS A 169 11.38 1.66 -9.34
C HIS A 169 12.79 1.84 -9.91
N LEU A 170 13.81 1.98 -9.07
CA LEU A 170 15.21 2.06 -9.51
C LEU A 170 15.66 0.77 -10.18
N GLY A 171 15.28 -0.38 -9.62
CA GLY A 171 15.53 -1.68 -10.24
C GLY A 171 14.86 -1.82 -11.61
N HIS A 172 13.60 -1.38 -11.72
CA HIS A 172 12.87 -1.38 -12.99
C HIS A 172 13.48 -0.43 -14.03
N LEU A 173 13.81 0.80 -13.63
CA LEU A 173 14.49 1.77 -14.48
C LEU A 173 15.81 1.22 -15.02
N HIS A 174 16.61 0.58 -14.16
CA HIS A 174 17.87 -0.01 -14.58
C HIS A 174 17.65 -1.09 -15.64
N ALA A 175 16.66 -1.97 -15.45
CA ALA A 175 16.31 -3.00 -16.43
C ALA A 175 15.87 -2.40 -17.77
N LEU A 176 15.00 -1.37 -17.77
CA LEU A 176 14.57 -0.68 -18.98
C LEU A 176 15.76 -0.03 -19.71
N GLU A 177 16.67 0.61 -18.98
CA GLU A 177 17.86 1.23 -19.57
C GLU A 177 18.86 0.21 -20.13
N GLU A 178 18.96 -0.98 -19.53
CA GLU A 178 19.77 -2.07 -20.06
C GLU A 178 19.16 -2.68 -21.33
N GLU A 179 17.85 -2.91 -21.33
CA GLU A 179 17.11 -3.46 -22.47
C GLU A 179 17.15 -2.50 -23.67
N ALA A 180 16.95 -1.19 -23.45
CA ALA A 180 17.05 -0.16 -24.50
C ALA A 180 18.44 -0.07 -25.15
N ARG A 181 19.50 -0.56 -24.46
CA ARG A 181 20.86 -0.62 -25.02
C ARG A 181 21.10 -1.89 -25.83
N TRP A 182 20.24 -2.89 -25.77
CA TRP A 182 20.44 -4.17 -26.44
C TRP A 182 20.29 -3.99 -27.96
N PRO A 183 21.29 -4.38 -28.78
CA PRO A 183 21.18 -4.34 -30.25
C PRO A 183 19.93 -4.98 -30.87
N GLY A 184 19.31 -5.95 -30.18
CA GLY A 184 18.10 -6.65 -30.60
C GLY A 184 16.79 -5.95 -30.23
N ASP A 185 16.85 -4.84 -29.49
CA ASP A 185 15.70 -4.08 -29.03
C ASP A 185 15.07 -3.25 -30.17
N ARG A 186 14.46 -3.96 -31.12
CA ARG A 186 13.85 -3.36 -32.32
C ARG A 186 12.54 -4.08 -32.63
N GLY A 187 11.41 -3.38 -32.59
CA GLY A 187 10.12 -3.92 -33.00
C GLY A 187 9.00 -3.62 -32.01
N ALA A 188 7.92 -4.39 -32.06
CA ALA A 188 6.69 -4.13 -31.29
C ALA A 188 6.82 -4.35 -29.76
N GLY A 189 7.97 -4.83 -29.27
CA GLY A 189 8.26 -5.02 -27.85
C GLY A 189 9.45 -4.20 -27.37
N SER A 190 9.92 -3.21 -28.15
CA SER A 190 11.07 -2.41 -27.74
C SER A 190 10.72 -1.39 -26.68
N VAL A 191 11.66 -1.14 -25.77
CA VAL A 191 11.47 -0.16 -24.69
C VAL A 191 11.29 1.23 -25.28
N HIS A 192 10.11 1.82 -25.06
CA HIS A 192 9.85 3.17 -25.54
C HIS A 192 10.54 4.20 -24.63
N PRO A 193 11.19 5.27 -25.16
CA PRO A 193 11.85 6.28 -24.32
C PRO A 193 10.94 6.94 -23.27
N SER A 194 9.64 7.02 -23.53
CA SER A 194 8.67 7.55 -22.55
C SER A 194 8.47 6.64 -21.34
N GLU A 195 8.70 5.33 -21.45
CA GLU A 195 8.62 4.40 -20.31
C GLU A 195 9.79 4.61 -19.35
N ILE A 196 10.99 4.82 -19.89
CA ILE A 196 12.17 5.20 -19.12
C ILE A 196 11.92 6.55 -18.42
N GLU A 197 11.41 7.53 -19.14
CA GLU A 197 11.16 8.86 -18.58
C GLU A 197 10.07 8.84 -17.50
N GLY A 198 8.93 8.18 -17.75
CA GLY A 198 7.88 8.02 -16.74
C GLY A 198 8.37 7.30 -15.48
N THR A 199 9.24 6.29 -15.64
CA THR A 199 9.84 5.61 -14.49
C THR A 199 10.80 6.53 -13.71
N ARG A 200 11.56 7.41 -14.40
CA ARG A 200 12.40 8.42 -13.72
C ARG A 200 11.56 9.44 -12.96
N GLU A 201 10.47 9.92 -13.55
CA GLU A 201 9.54 10.84 -12.89
C GLU A 201 8.99 10.22 -11.59
N CYS A 202 8.63 8.93 -11.61
CA CYS A 202 8.22 8.21 -10.40
C CYS A 202 9.32 8.12 -9.33
N VAL A 203 10.58 7.90 -9.73
CA VAL A 203 11.72 7.89 -8.80
C VAL A 203 11.91 9.26 -8.13
N GLU A 204 11.80 10.35 -8.88
CA GLU A 204 11.90 11.70 -8.31
C GLU A 204 10.70 12.02 -7.41
N LEU A 205 9.47 11.67 -7.80
CA LEU A 205 8.30 11.78 -6.94
C LEU A 205 8.53 11.08 -5.60
N LEU A 206 8.99 9.83 -5.60
CA LEU A 206 9.26 9.08 -4.37
C LEU A 206 10.37 9.71 -3.52
N ARG A 207 11.39 10.34 -4.14
CA ARG A 207 12.40 11.10 -3.39
C ARG A 207 11.82 12.33 -2.73
N ASP A 208 10.92 13.04 -3.40
CA ASP A 208 10.26 14.22 -2.87
C ASP A 208 9.35 13.84 -1.68
N LEU A 209 8.58 12.77 -1.81
CA LEU A 209 7.76 12.22 -0.72
C LEU A 209 8.61 11.77 0.48
N ILE A 210 9.77 11.14 0.25
CA ILE A 210 10.70 10.78 1.34
C ILE A 210 11.20 12.04 2.07
N ARG A 211 11.60 13.09 1.34
CA ARG A 211 12.05 14.34 1.97
C ARG A 211 10.94 15.01 2.75
N GLU A 212 9.71 14.94 2.25
CA GLU A 212 8.54 15.47 2.96
C GLU A 212 8.31 14.75 4.29
N VAL A 213 8.39 13.42 4.32
CA VAL A 213 8.30 12.63 5.55
C VAL A 213 9.39 13.03 6.54
N ASP A 214 10.64 13.17 6.08
CA ASP A 214 11.75 13.60 6.92
C ASP A 214 11.57 15.02 7.49
N GLY A 215 10.87 15.90 6.76
CA GLY A 215 10.53 17.24 7.22
C GLY A 215 9.34 17.31 8.20
N ARG A 216 8.53 16.25 8.28
CA ARG A 216 7.38 16.13 9.20
C ARG A 216 7.77 15.44 10.54
N ARG A 217 8.99 14.92 10.67
CA ARG A 217 9.53 14.26 11.89
C ARG A 217 10.29 15.25 12.78
#